data_AF-A0A1V3ZZI9-F1
#
_entry.id   AF-A0A1V3ZZI9-F1
#
_cell.length_a   1.000
_cell.length_b   1.000
_cell.length_c   1.000
_cell.angle_alpha   90.00
_cell.angle_beta   90.00
_cell.angle_gamma   90.00
#
_symmetry.space_group_name_H-M   'P 1'
#
loop_
_entity.id
_entity.type
_entity.pdbx_description
1 polymer ?
#
loop_
_entity_poly.entity_id
_entity_poly.type
_entity_poly.pdbx_seq_one_letter_code
_entity_poly.pdbx_strand_id
1 'polypeptide(L)'
;MPFAAPGVFRVRPLPREATASYAQRLADTYQLTLPQLLDGSGITLHRHGTPPTAELILTPGAARRLAVLARTALPQLTCALPHLPLSDTAHDTEAAANWKRLDAGQQPVRACTLCTRHRSHNATDTAWIHPPPHQLVCPRHHQAAPDPRLTSTVHTRDVPELAAAHHAHQRLLRHPRAATAWITARAITTRWYDHQQHLTHRWHTRLTQLRATNPHVTTTGSASPALLTRGLITYPETVALARVLTTLPSGHHHTTNGALTLIARRLALAHLAPSANDPLRVFLTHTRH
;
A
#
# COMPACT_ATOMS: atom_id res chain seq x y z
N MET A 1 -6.13 -13.54 -38.23
CA MET A 1 -6.04 -13.99 -36.83
C MET A 1 -7.41 -13.82 -36.20
N PRO A 2 -8.13 -14.89 -35.84
CA PRO A 2 -9.42 -14.74 -35.14
C PRO A 2 -9.17 -14.19 -33.73
N PHE A 3 -9.94 -13.17 -33.34
CA PHE A 3 -9.92 -12.63 -31.99
C PHE A 3 -10.32 -13.73 -31.00
N ALA A 4 -9.56 -13.90 -29.91
CA ALA A 4 -9.96 -14.78 -28.82
C ALA A 4 -11.33 -14.31 -28.29
N ALA A 5 -12.25 -15.25 -28.08
CA ALA A 5 -13.56 -14.92 -27.52
C ALA A 5 -13.39 -14.21 -26.16
N PRO A 6 -14.19 -13.16 -25.87
CA PRO A 6 -14.20 -12.54 -24.56
C PRO A 6 -14.36 -13.60 -23.45
N GLY A 7 -13.50 -13.59 -22.43
CA GLY A 7 -13.61 -14.47 -21.27
C GLY A 7 -12.81 -15.79 -21.33
N VAL A 8 -11.94 -16.00 -22.33
CA VAL A 8 -11.07 -17.20 -22.40
C VAL A 8 -9.98 -17.19 -21.32
N PHE A 9 -9.43 -16.02 -20.99
CA PHE A 9 -8.38 -15.89 -19.97
C PHE A 9 -8.93 -15.28 -18.68
N ARG A 10 -8.75 -15.99 -17.56
CA ARG A 10 -9.20 -15.53 -16.23
C ARG A 10 -8.11 -14.73 -15.52
N VAL A 11 -8.13 -13.41 -15.67
CA VAL A 11 -7.28 -12.53 -14.86
C VAL A 11 -7.92 -12.31 -13.50
N ARG A 12 -7.31 -12.85 -12.44
CA ARG A 12 -7.80 -12.64 -11.07
C ARG A 12 -7.36 -11.26 -10.58
N PRO A 13 -8.27 -10.44 -10.01
CA PRO A 13 -7.88 -9.16 -9.44
C PRO A 13 -6.97 -9.38 -8.23
N LEU A 14 -6.04 -8.45 -8.01
CA LEU A 14 -5.26 -8.38 -6.78
C LEU A 14 -6.12 -7.70 -5.70
N PRO A 15 -5.95 -8.05 -4.41
CA PRO A 15 -6.58 -7.30 -3.34
C PRO A 15 -6.16 -5.83 -3.39
N ARG A 16 -7.16 -4.95 -3.44
CA ARG A 16 -7.02 -3.49 -3.48
C ARG A 16 -6.30 -2.96 -4.73
N GLU A 17 -6.47 -3.65 -5.85
CA GLU A 17 -5.93 -3.21 -7.13
C GLU A 17 -6.61 -1.93 -7.62
N ALA A 18 -5.84 -1.04 -8.24
CA ALA A 18 -6.40 0.10 -8.95
C ALA A 18 -7.24 -0.39 -10.14
N THR A 19 -8.41 0.20 -10.36
CA THR A 19 -9.31 -0.21 -11.45
C THR A 19 -8.62 -0.11 -12.80
N ALA A 20 -7.85 0.96 -13.02
CA ALA A 20 -7.05 1.13 -14.23
C ALA A 20 -5.99 0.03 -14.41
N SER A 21 -5.33 -0.38 -13.32
CA SER A 21 -4.35 -1.48 -13.33
C SER A 21 -5.00 -2.80 -13.73
N TYR A 22 -6.14 -3.12 -13.13
CA TYR A 22 -6.84 -4.36 -13.43
C TYR A 22 -7.32 -4.42 -14.88
N ALA A 23 -7.91 -3.33 -15.38
CA ALA A 23 -8.36 -3.23 -16.77
C ALA A 23 -7.19 -3.32 -17.76
N GLN A 24 -6.05 -2.70 -17.46
CA GLN A 24 -4.85 -2.82 -18.28
C GLN A 24 -4.34 -4.27 -18.33
N ARG A 25 -4.28 -4.97 -17.20
CA ARG A 25 -3.86 -6.38 -17.17
C ARG A 25 -4.81 -7.29 -17.96
N LEU A 26 -6.11 -7.02 -17.91
CA LEU A 26 -7.07 -7.71 -18.77
C LEU A 26 -6.74 -7.46 -20.25
N ALA A 27 -6.52 -6.21 -20.63
CA ALA A 27 -6.19 -5.83 -22.00
C ALA A 27 -4.91 -6.54 -22.48
N ASP A 28 -3.84 -6.48 -21.67
CA ASP A 28 -2.57 -7.16 -21.94
C ASP A 28 -2.76 -8.67 -22.15
N THR A 29 -3.61 -9.29 -21.32
CA THR A 29 -3.89 -10.74 -21.41
C THR A 29 -4.64 -11.10 -22.69
N TYR A 30 -5.51 -10.22 -23.18
CA TYR A 30 -6.18 -10.38 -24.48
C TYR A 30 -5.35 -9.85 -25.66
N GLN A 31 -4.13 -9.36 -25.42
CA GLN A 31 -3.27 -8.71 -26.42
C GLN A 31 -3.96 -7.52 -27.11
N LEU A 32 -4.78 -6.79 -26.36
CA LEU A 32 -5.47 -5.59 -26.79
C LEU A 32 -4.90 -4.37 -26.08
N THR A 33 -5.01 -3.20 -26.71
CA THR A 33 -4.89 -1.95 -25.96
C THR A 33 -6.11 -1.78 -25.05
N LEU A 34 -5.96 -1.02 -23.95
CA LEU A 34 -7.08 -0.75 -23.05
C LEU A 34 -8.28 -0.09 -23.76
N PRO A 35 -8.11 0.90 -24.67
CA PRO A 35 -9.22 1.42 -25.47
C PRO A 35 -9.93 0.35 -26.30
N GLN A 36 -9.19 -0.54 -26.97
CA GLN A 36 -9.76 -1.62 -27.78
C GLN A 36 -10.55 -2.62 -26.92
N LEU A 37 -10.05 -2.97 -25.73
CA LEU A 37 -10.76 -3.85 -24.80
C LEU A 37 -12.08 -3.24 -24.35
N LEU A 38 -12.06 -1.96 -23.95
CA LEU A 38 -13.25 -1.25 -23.47
C LEU A 38 -14.28 -1.09 -24.57
N ASP A 39 -13.87 -0.65 -25.76
CA ASP A 39 -14.73 -0.50 -26.93
C ASP A 39 -15.36 -1.85 -27.34
N GLY A 40 -14.57 -2.93 -27.38
CA GLY A 40 -15.07 -4.28 -27.65
C GLY A 40 -16.05 -4.82 -26.60
N SER A 41 -16.11 -4.21 -25.42
CA SER A 41 -17.11 -4.51 -24.37
C SER A 41 -18.27 -3.50 -24.36
N GLY A 42 -18.31 -2.57 -25.31
CA GLY A 42 -19.27 -1.48 -25.38
C GLY A 42 -19.19 -0.52 -24.19
N ILE A 43 -17.97 -0.27 -23.69
CA ILE A 43 -17.69 0.73 -22.66
C ILE A 43 -17.03 1.93 -23.34
N THR A 44 -17.72 3.07 -23.33
CA THR A 44 -17.19 4.32 -23.90
C THR A 44 -16.08 4.87 -22.99
N LEU A 45 -14.88 5.06 -23.54
CA LEU A 45 -13.75 5.64 -22.81
C LEU A 45 -13.64 7.14 -23.08
N HIS A 46 -13.65 7.94 -22.01
CA HIS A 46 -13.42 9.38 -22.09
C HIS A 46 -12.08 9.78 -21.49
N ARG A 47 -11.48 10.80 -22.12
CA ARG A 47 -10.17 11.37 -21.76
C ARG A 47 -9.04 10.37 -21.92
N HIS A 48 -7.81 10.81 -21.64
CA HIS A 48 -6.64 9.96 -21.62
C HIS A 48 -6.01 9.95 -20.23
N GLY A 49 -5.40 8.83 -19.88
CA GLY A 49 -4.70 8.63 -18.62
C GLY A 49 -3.93 7.32 -18.65
N THR A 50 -2.98 7.19 -17.74
CA THR A 50 -2.17 5.97 -17.61
C THR A 50 -1.91 5.68 -16.13
N PRO A 51 -1.92 4.40 -15.73
CA PRO A 51 -1.43 4.02 -14.41
C PRO A 51 0.07 4.35 -14.25
N PRO A 52 0.54 4.71 -13.05
CA PRO A 52 -0.22 4.89 -11.81
C PRO A 52 -0.78 6.30 -11.60
N THR A 53 -0.54 7.25 -12.50
CA THR A 53 -0.85 8.68 -12.27
C THR A 53 -2.33 9.03 -12.47
N ALA A 54 -3.10 8.12 -13.08
CA ALA A 54 -4.54 8.25 -13.25
C ALA A 54 -5.27 6.95 -12.87
N GLU A 55 -6.48 7.11 -12.34
CA GLU A 55 -7.43 6.05 -12.06
C GLU A 55 -8.52 6.01 -13.14
N LEU A 56 -9.06 4.81 -13.38
CA LEU A 56 -10.17 4.59 -14.29
C LEU A 56 -11.47 4.51 -13.46
N ILE A 57 -12.30 5.54 -13.56
CA ILE A 57 -13.59 5.61 -12.86
C ILE A 57 -14.66 5.04 -13.78
N LEU A 58 -15.33 3.98 -13.33
CA LEU A 58 -16.36 3.29 -14.09
C LEU A 58 -17.74 3.69 -13.59
N THR A 59 -18.68 3.85 -14.52
CA THR A 59 -20.12 3.83 -14.22
C THR A 59 -20.55 2.44 -13.72
N PRO A 60 -21.69 2.30 -13.02
CA PRO A 60 -22.23 1.00 -12.64
C PRO A 60 -22.48 0.07 -13.84
N GLY A 61 -22.90 0.63 -14.99
CA GLY A 61 -23.04 -0.09 -16.25
C GLY A 61 -21.71 -0.66 -16.74
N ALA A 62 -20.65 0.16 -16.79
CA ALA A 62 -19.32 -0.27 -17.19
C ALA A 62 -18.71 -1.29 -16.20
N ALA A 63 -18.92 -1.13 -14.89
CA ALA A 63 -18.46 -2.09 -13.89
C ALA A 63 -19.08 -3.49 -14.08
N ARG A 64 -20.38 -3.58 -14.40
CA ARG A 64 -21.05 -4.85 -14.73
C ARG A 64 -20.47 -5.49 -15.99
N ARG A 65 -20.25 -4.70 -17.05
CA ARG A 65 -19.65 -5.20 -18.30
C ARG A 65 -18.22 -5.69 -18.09
N LEU A 66 -17.43 -4.96 -17.30
CA LEU A 66 -16.08 -5.40 -16.91
C LEU A 66 -16.11 -6.71 -16.12
N ALA A 67 -17.07 -6.87 -15.19
CA ALA A 67 -17.24 -8.12 -14.43
C ALA A 67 -17.58 -9.32 -15.33
N VAL A 68 -18.46 -9.11 -16.32
CA VAL A 68 -18.79 -10.13 -17.34
C VAL A 68 -17.56 -10.49 -18.17
N LEU A 69 -16.85 -9.49 -18.70
CA LEU A 69 -15.61 -9.66 -19.47
C LEU A 69 -14.54 -10.43 -18.67
N ALA A 70 -14.40 -10.10 -17.39
CA ALA A 70 -13.47 -10.73 -16.46
C ALA A 70 -13.89 -12.12 -15.97
N ARG A 71 -15.15 -12.53 -16.24
CA ARG A 71 -15.78 -13.72 -15.65
C ARG A 71 -15.62 -13.80 -14.13
N THR A 72 -15.73 -12.64 -13.47
CA THR A 72 -15.62 -12.50 -12.02
C THR A 72 -16.91 -11.88 -11.50
N ALA A 73 -17.50 -12.44 -10.44
CA ALA A 73 -18.73 -11.90 -9.90
C ALA A 73 -18.52 -10.44 -9.45
N LEU A 74 -19.45 -9.54 -9.78
CA LEU A 74 -19.33 -8.12 -9.45
C LEU A 74 -19.00 -7.88 -7.95
N PRO A 75 -19.63 -8.58 -6.98
CA PRO A 75 -19.27 -8.43 -5.57
C PRO A 75 -17.80 -8.76 -5.27
N GLN A 76 -17.25 -9.81 -5.91
CA GLN A 76 -15.84 -10.17 -5.75
C GLN A 76 -14.93 -9.08 -6.32
N LEU A 77 -15.34 -8.48 -7.45
CA LEU A 77 -14.59 -7.41 -8.09
C LEU A 77 -14.63 -6.14 -7.24
N THR A 78 -15.78 -5.76 -6.69
CA THR A 78 -15.91 -4.61 -5.78
C THR A 78 -15.12 -4.79 -4.48
N CYS A 79 -15.02 -6.00 -3.94
CA CYS A 79 -14.15 -6.27 -2.80
C CYS A 79 -12.65 -6.10 -3.14
N ALA A 80 -12.26 -6.38 -4.38
CA ALA A 80 -10.88 -6.31 -4.82
C ALA A 80 -10.47 -4.92 -5.33
N LEU A 81 -11.39 -4.15 -5.91
CA LEU A 81 -11.15 -2.85 -6.55
C LEU A 81 -11.77 -1.71 -5.71
N PRO A 82 -10.98 -0.97 -4.92
CA PRO A 82 -11.49 -0.01 -3.93
C PRO A 82 -12.31 1.15 -4.50
N HIS A 83 -12.10 1.48 -5.79
CA HIS A 83 -12.76 2.60 -6.47
C HIS A 83 -13.83 2.15 -7.46
N LEU A 84 -14.17 0.86 -7.48
CA LEU A 84 -15.28 0.36 -8.28
C LEU A 84 -16.60 0.76 -7.59
N PRO A 85 -17.58 1.32 -8.33
CA PRO A 85 -18.84 1.73 -7.72
C PRO A 85 -19.55 0.54 -7.06
N LEU A 86 -20.05 0.77 -5.85
CA LEU A 86 -21.05 -0.09 -5.22
C LEU A 86 -22.37 0.13 -5.97
N SER A 87 -22.99 -0.96 -6.43
CA SER A 87 -24.17 -0.90 -7.28
C SER A 87 -25.43 -0.66 -6.44
N ASP A 88 -25.79 0.59 -6.18
CA ASP A 88 -27.04 0.90 -5.44
C ASP A 88 -28.05 1.80 -6.16
N THR A 89 -27.86 2.11 -7.45
CA THR A 89 -28.89 2.82 -8.21
C THR A 89 -29.18 2.17 -9.55
N ALA A 90 -30.46 1.86 -9.74
CA ALA A 90 -31.02 1.39 -10.98
C ALA A 90 -30.95 2.49 -12.06
N HIS A 91 -30.76 2.06 -13.31
CA HIS A 91 -31.05 2.77 -14.57
C HIS A 91 -29.95 3.60 -15.24
N ASP A 92 -28.71 3.61 -14.76
CA ASP A 92 -27.63 4.16 -15.59
C ASP A 92 -27.31 3.17 -16.74
N THR A 93 -27.92 3.43 -17.90
CA THR A 93 -27.79 2.61 -19.12
C THR A 93 -26.48 2.86 -19.84
N GLU A 94 -25.86 4.02 -19.63
CA GLU A 94 -24.62 4.38 -20.29
C GLU A 94 -23.43 3.70 -19.59
N ALA A 95 -22.76 2.80 -20.33
CA ALA A 95 -21.55 2.17 -19.86
C ALA A 95 -20.34 3.03 -20.25
N ALA A 96 -19.99 3.97 -19.39
CA ALA A 96 -18.83 4.85 -19.59
C ALA A 96 -17.69 4.59 -18.60
N ALA A 97 -16.47 4.89 -19.03
CA ALA A 97 -15.23 4.89 -18.26
C ALA A 97 -14.54 6.25 -18.41
N ASN A 98 -14.08 6.84 -17.30
CA ASN A 98 -13.49 8.17 -17.26
C ASN A 98 -12.13 8.13 -16.57
N TRP A 99 -11.11 8.70 -17.20
CA TRP A 99 -9.83 8.92 -16.53
C TRP A 99 -9.92 10.07 -15.51
N LYS A 100 -9.49 9.80 -14.29
CA LYS A 100 -9.30 10.78 -13.21
C LYS A 100 -7.82 10.83 -12.83
N ARG A 101 -7.18 12.00 -12.97
CA ARG A 101 -5.82 12.21 -12.47
C ARG A 101 -5.79 12.10 -10.94
N LEU A 102 -4.74 11.47 -10.42
CA LEU A 102 -4.52 11.28 -8.99
C LEU A 102 -3.43 12.22 -8.49
N ASP A 103 -3.69 12.83 -7.33
CA ASP A 103 -2.66 13.54 -6.58
C ASP A 103 -1.58 12.56 -6.11
N ALA A 104 -0.35 13.05 -5.92
CA ALA A 104 0.80 12.19 -5.58
C ALA A 104 0.56 11.30 -4.34
N GLY A 105 -0.19 11.78 -3.34
CA GLY A 105 -0.52 11.02 -2.14
C GLY A 105 -1.62 9.96 -2.32
N GLN A 106 -2.35 10.00 -3.43
CA GLN A 106 -3.43 9.06 -3.78
C GLN A 106 -2.99 8.02 -4.81
N GLN A 107 -1.80 8.18 -5.41
CA GLN A 107 -1.32 7.28 -6.43
C GLN A 107 -1.08 5.87 -5.84
N PRO A 108 -1.53 4.82 -6.54
CA PRO A 108 -1.26 3.45 -6.14
C PRO A 108 0.23 3.16 -6.25
N VAL A 109 0.69 2.18 -5.48
CA VAL A 109 2.07 1.70 -5.52
C VAL A 109 2.17 0.39 -6.28
N ARG A 110 3.37 0.05 -6.72
CA ARG A 110 3.64 -1.19 -7.45
C ARG A 110 3.28 -2.42 -6.60
N ALA A 111 2.53 -3.36 -7.16
CA ALA A 111 2.27 -4.63 -6.49
C ALA A 111 3.48 -5.58 -6.55
N CYS A 112 3.50 -6.62 -5.72
CA CYS A 112 4.50 -7.68 -5.81
C CYS A 112 4.44 -8.37 -7.19
N THR A 113 5.56 -8.37 -7.91
CA THR A 113 5.64 -8.87 -9.29
C THR A 113 5.31 -10.35 -9.39
N LEU A 114 5.75 -11.17 -8.42
CA LEU A 114 5.43 -12.60 -8.39
C LEU A 114 3.95 -12.88 -8.08
N CYS A 115 3.33 -12.09 -7.20
CA CYS A 115 1.88 -12.16 -6.98
C CYS A 115 1.11 -11.77 -8.25
N THR A 116 1.56 -10.71 -8.92
CA THR A 116 0.95 -10.25 -10.18
C THR A 116 1.03 -11.32 -11.25
N ARG A 117 2.23 -11.85 -11.54
CA ARG A 117 2.43 -12.95 -12.51
C ARG A 117 1.53 -14.15 -12.22
N HIS A 118 1.46 -14.57 -10.96
CA HIS A 118 0.59 -15.67 -10.57
C HIS A 118 -0.89 -15.39 -10.83
N ARG A 119 -1.36 -14.15 -10.62
CA ARG A 119 -2.77 -13.74 -10.80
C ARG A 119 -3.11 -13.35 -12.24
N SER A 120 -2.11 -13.14 -13.10
CA SER A 120 -2.25 -12.83 -14.53
C SER A 120 -1.88 -14.00 -15.44
N HIS A 121 -1.64 -15.21 -14.90
CA HIS A 121 -1.15 -16.36 -15.68
C HIS A 121 0.13 -16.04 -16.48
N ASN A 122 1.05 -15.30 -15.86
CA ASN A 122 2.31 -14.82 -16.43
C ASN A 122 2.18 -13.83 -17.61
N ALA A 123 0.98 -13.35 -17.92
CA ALA A 123 0.78 -12.36 -18.99
C ALA A 123 1.49 -11.02 -18.70
N THR A 124 1.60 -10.67 -17.42
CA THR A 124 2.24 -9.42 -16.98
C THR A 124 2.68 -9.52 -15.53
N ASP A 125 3.72 -8.77 -15.18
CA ASP A 125 4.20 -8.58 -13.81
C ASP A 125 3.90 -7.18 -13.26
N THR A 126 3.17 -6.38 -14.04
CA THR A 126 2.78 -5.02 -13.73
C THR A 126 1.39 -4.96 -13.16
N ALA A 127 1.30 -4.48 -11.92
CA ALA A 127 0.04 -4.09 -11.31
C ALA A 127 0.29 -2.99 -10.29
N TRP A 128 -0.76 -2.21 -10.03
CA TRP A 128 -0.77 -1.11 -9.08
C TRP A 128 -1.89 -1.32 -8.08
N ILE A 129 -1.56 -1.21 -6.79
CA ILE A 129 -2.50 -1.40 -5.69
C ILE A 129 -2.59 -0.12 -4.85
N HIS A 130 -3.75 0.09 -4.22
CA HIS A 130 -3.95 1.08 -3.18
C HIS A 130 -3.72 0.41 -1.82
N PRO A 131 -2.46 0.25 -1.36
CA PRO A 131 -2.17 -0.55 -0.19
C PRO A 131 -2.85 0.08 1.02
N PRO A 132 -3.43 -0.73 1.91
CA PRO A 132 -3.81 -0.20 3.20
C PRO A 132 -2.54 0.26 3.93
N PRO A 133 -2.62 1.25 4.84
CA PRO A 133 -1.45 1.80 5.54
C PRO A 133 -0.57 0.76 6.24
N HIS A 134 -1.11 -0.44 6.49
CA HIS A 134 -0.45 -1.53 7.19
C HIS A 134 0.27 -2.55 6.30
N GLN A 135 0.00 -2.57 4.99
CA GLN A 135 0.59 -3.53 4.06
C GLN A 135 1.68 -2.85 3.22
N LEU A 136 2.89 -2.76 3.78
CA LEU A 136 4.04 -2.17 3.10
C LEU A 136 4.89 -3.19 2.32
N VAL A 137 4.78 -4.47 2.67
CA VAL A 137 5.63 -5.54 2.13
C VAL A 137 4.79 -6.77 1.78
N CYS A 138 5.25 -7.52 0.79
CA CYS A 138 4.87 -8.88 0.51
C CYS A 138 5.88 -9.82 1.20
N PRO A 139 5.54 -10.42 2.35
CA PRO A 139 6.49 -11.26 3.08
C PRO A 139 6.81 -12.57 2.33
N ARG A 140 5.86 -13.09 1.53
CA ARG A 140 6.05 -14.35 0.78
C ARG A 140 7.15 -14.26 -0.28
N HIS A 141 7.27 -13.10 -0.92
CA HIS A 141 8.18 -12.90 -2.05
C HIS A 141 9.30 -11.90 -1.75
N HIS A 142 9.37 -11.40 -0.50
CA HIS A 142 10.34 -10.41 -0.06
C HIS A 142 10.42 -9.21 -1.02
N GLN A 143 9.26 -8.61 -1.30
CA GLN A 143 9.13 -7.43 -2.16
C GLN A 143 8.29 -6.36 -1.49
N ALA A 144 8.53 -5.11 -1.86
CA ALA A 144 7.79 -3.95 -1.39
C ALA A 144 7.71 -2.89 -2.49
N ALA A 145 6.72 -2.01 -2.42
CA ALA A 145 6.71 -0.76 -3.17
C ALA A 145 6.21 0.34 -2.24
N PRO A 146 7.10 0.99 -1.50
CA PRO A 146 6.70 1.89 -0.44
C PRO A 146 6.25 3.27 -0.90
N ASP A 147 6.56 3.65 -2.14
CA ASP A 147 6.33 4.99 -2.67
C ASP A 147 5.82 4.90 -4.13
N PRO A 148 4.80 5.68 -4.52
CA PRO A 148 4.24 5.64 -5.87
C PRO A 148 5.21 6.11 -6.96
N ARG A 149 6.29 6.82 -6.59
CA ARG A 149 7.36 7.21 -7.52
C ARG A 149 8.20 6.02 -7.98
N LEU A 150 8.17 4.90 -7.26
CA LEU A 150 8.88 3.68 -7.63
C LEU A 150 8.03 2.86 -8.61
N THR A 151 8.51 2.77 -9.85
CA THR A 151 7.90 1.93 -10.89
C THR A 151 8.34 0.46 -10.82
N SER A 152 9.40 0.20 -10.07
CA SER A 152 9.94 -1.14 -9.78
C SER A 152 9.74 -1.51 -8.32
N THR A 153 9.60 -2.80 -8.03
CA THR A 153 9.53 -3.29 -6.65
C THR A 153 10.91 -3.31 -6.00
N VAL A 154 10.96 -2.96 -4.72
CA VAL A 154 12.12 -3.09 -3.84
C VAL A 154 12.17 -4.50 -3.27
N HIS A 155 13.27 -5.20 -3.46
CA HIS A 155 13.57 -6.46 -2.80
C HIS A 155 13.95 -6.23 -1.34
N THR A 156 13.33 -7.00 -0.43
CA THR A 156 13.46 -6.84 1.03
C THR A 156 14.09 -8.05 1.71
N ARG A 157 14.68 -8.98 0.95
CA ARG A 157 15.24 -10.24 1.48
C ARG A 157 16.35 -10.00 2.49
N ASP A 158 17.21 -9.02 2.23
CA ASP A 158 18.38 -8.71 3.07
C ASP A 158 18.04 -7.85 4.30
N VAL A 159 16.75 -7.58 4.52
CA VAL A 159 16.23 -6.85 5.69
C VAL A 159 15.12 -7.68 6.34
N PRO A 160 15.45 -8.81 7.01
CA PRO A 160 14.48 -9.75 7.56
C PRO A 160 13.54 -9.14 8.61
N GLU A 161 13.95 -8.04 9.25
CA GLU A 161 13.13 -7.28 10.20
C GLU A 161 11.83 -6.78 9.56
N LEU A 162 11.81 -6.53 8.24
CA LEU A 162 10.59 -6.11 7.53
C LEU A 162 9.55 -7.22 7.48
N ALA A 163 9.97 -8.47 7.28
CA ALA A 163 9.06 -9.62 7.30
C ALA A 163 8.54 -9.88 8.72
N ALA A 164 9.42 -9.84 9.73
CA ALA A 164 9.04 -9.99 11.12
C ALA A 164 8.05 -8.89 11.58
N ALA A 165 8.33 -7.64 11.21
CA ALA A 165 7.45 -6.50 11.44
C ALA A 165 6.08 -6.69 10.77
N HIS A 166 6.06 -7.19 9.53
CA HIS A 166 4.80 -7.46 8.83
C HIS A 166 3.94 -8.47 9.60
N HIS A 167 4.51 -9.60 10.03
CA HIS A 167 3.77 -10.59 10.82
C HIS A 167 3.29 -10.02 12.16
N ALA A 168 4.12 -9.21 12.83
CA ALA A 168 3.71 -8.52 14.06
C ALA A 168 2.57 -7.53 13.81
N HIS A 169 2.57 -6.83 12.67
CA HIS A 169 1.50 -5.93 12.28
C HIS A 169 0.21 -6.69 11.99
N GLN A 170 0.26 -7.81 11.26
CA GLN A 170 -0.93 -8.63 11.01
C GLN A 170 -1.61 -9.10 12.31
N ARG A 171 -0.82 -9.39 13.35
CA ARG A 171 -1.36 -9.68 14.68
C ARG A 171 -1.96 -8.43 15.35
N LEU A 172 -1.28 -7.29 15.23
CA LEU A 172 -1.76 -6.01 15.75
C LEU A 172 -3.12 -5.63 15.18
N LEU A 173 -3.36 -5.85 13.88
CA LEU A 173 -4.62 -5.49 13.21
C LEU A 173 -5.87 -6.17 13.79
N ARG A 174 -5.71 -7.23 14.59
CA ARG A 174 -6.81 -7.87 15.33
C ARG A 174 -7.25 -7.07 16.56
N HIS A 175 -6.46 -6.08 16.97
CA HIS A 175 -6.76 -5.26 18.14
C HIS A 175 -7.72 -4.12 17.79
N PRO A 176 -8.76 -3.84 18.59
CA PRO A 176 -9.74 -2.77 18.31
C PRO A 176 -9.11 -1.39 18.10
N ARG A 177 -8.02 -1.09 18.83
CA ARG A 177 -7.29 0.19 18.76
C ARG A 177 -6.17 0.23 17.70
N ALA A 178 -6.04 -0.81 16.86
CA ALA A 178 -4.90 -0.96 15.97
C ALA A 178 -4.74 0.21 14.98
N ALA A 179 -5.84 0.66 14.37
CA ALA A 179 -5.82 1.73 13.38
C ALA A 179 -5.31 3.05 13.98
N THR A 180 -5.88 3.47 15.11
CA THR A 180 -5.47 4.70 15.80
C THR A 180 -4.02 4.61 16.28
N ALA A 181 -3.65 3.50 16.93
CA ALA A 181 -2.29 3.30 17.42
C ALA A 181 -1.26 3.28 16.28
N TRP A 182 -1.62 2.72 15.12
CA TRP A 182 -0.78 2.72 13.93
C TRP A 182 -0.55 4.13 13.38
N ILE A 183 -1.62 4.93 13.23
CA ILE A 183 -1.53 6.30 12.74
C ILE A 183 -0.63 7.14 13.65
N THR A 184 -0.86 7.08 14.97
CA THR A 184 -0.04 7.79 15.96
C THR A 184 1.41 7.32 15.92
N ALA A 185 1.66 6.01 15.92
CA ALA A 185 3.02 5.48 15.85
C ALA A 185 3.74 5.91 14.58
N ARG A 186 3.07 5.88 13.42
CA ARG A 186 3.64 6.29 12.13
C ARG A 186 4.01 7.77 12.13
N ALA A 187 3.18 8.63 12.71
CA ALA A 187 3.47 10.05 12.83
C ALA A 187 4.69 10.30 13.73
N ILE A 188 4.76 9.62 14.88
CA ILE A 188 5.89 9.70 15.82
C ILE A 188 7.18 9.22 15.16
N THR A 189 7.20 8.02 14.56
CA THR A 189 8.41 7.47 13.95
C THR A 189 8.86 8.24 12.73
N THR A 190 7.93 8.82 11.95
CA THR A 190 8.27 9.74 10.86
C THR A 190 8.98 10.98 11.40
N ARG A 191 8.44 11.61 12.45
CA ARG A 191 9.07 12.76 13.09
C ARG A 191 10.43 12.41 13.71
N TRP A 192 10.56 11.23 14.30
CA TRP A 192 11.83 10.75 14.82
C TRP A 192 12.86 10.54 13.71
N TYR A 193 12.46 10.00 12.56
CA TYR A 193 13.35 9.88 11.39
C TYR A 193 13.88 11.24 10.94
N ASP A 194 13.02 12.24 10.90
CA ASP A 194 13.38 13.57 10.39
C ASP A 194 14.21 14.40 11.40
N HIS A 195 14.09 14.14 12.72
CA HIS A 195 14.64 15.05 13.75
C HIS A 195 15.33 14.39 14.96
N GLN A 196 15.35 13.07 15.11
CA GLN A 196 15.84 12.41 16.32
C GLN A 196 16.87 11.31 16.02
N GLN A 197 17.86 11.16 16.91
CA GLN A 197 19.02 10.31 16.64
C GLN A 197 18.96 8.89 17.21
N HIS A 198 18.04 8.59 18.12
CA HIS A 198 18.07 7.36 18.92
C HIS A 198 17.86 6.05 18.12
N LEU A 199 17.41 6.14 16.87
CA LEU A 199 17.24 5.00 15.95
C LEU A 199 18.03 5.15 14.64
N THR A 200 18.80 6.24 14.50
CA THR A 200 19.51 6.62 13.28
C THR A 200 20.39 5.50 12.75
N HIS A 201 21.20 4.87 13.61
CA HIS A 201 22.08 3.79 13.18
C HIS A 201 21.31 2.64 12.52
N ARG A 202 20.24 2.15 13.17
CA ARG A 202 19.42 1.03 12.65
C ARG A 202 18.77 1.39 11.32
N TRP A 203 18.23 2.60 11.21
CA TRP A 203 17.61 3.07 9.98
C TRP A 203 18.61 3.22 8.83
N HIS A 204 19.80 3.74 9.11
CA HIS A 204 20.87 3.84 8.12
C HIS A 204 21.37 2.46 7.68
N THR A 205 21.54 1.50 8.59
CA THR A 205 21.90 0.12 8.25
C THR A 205 20.89 -0.49 7.26
N ARG A 206 19.59 -0.37 7.53
CA ARG A 206 18.55 -0.88 6.62
C ARG A 206 18.53 -0.15 5.28
N LEU A 207 18.69 1.18 5.29
CA LEU A 207 18.78 1.95 4.05
C LEU A 207 19.96 1.47 3.20
N THR A 208 21.12 1.24 3.80
CA THR A 208 22.31 0.72 3.11
C THR A 208 22.05 -0.67 2.53
N GLN A 209 21.45 -1.58 3.30
CA GLN A 209 21.06 -2.92 2.81
C GLN A 209 20.08 -2.83 1.63
N LEU A 210 19.02 -2.01 1.75
CA LEU A 210 18.05 -1.82 0.67
C LEU A 210 18.70 -1.25 -0.60
N ARG A 211 19.63 -0.29 -0.46
CA ARG A 211 20.34 0.30 -1.60
C ARG A 211 21.25 -0.71 -2.29
N ALA A 212 21.96 -1.53 -1.54
CA ALA A 212 22.86 -2.55 -2.09
C ALA A 212 22.11 -3.54 -2.99
N THR A 213 20.93 -3.99 -2.55
CA THR A 213 20.11 -4.97 -3.29
C THR A 213 19.24 -4.33 -4.38
N ASN A 214 19.02 -3.01 -4.32
CA ASN A 214 18.12 -2.29 -5.22
C ASN A 214 18.77 -1.03 -5.83
N PRO A 215 19.67 -1.17 -6.82
CA PRO A 215 20.35 -0.04 -7.44
C PRO A 215 19.39 1.00 -8.04
N HIS A 216 18.23 0.57 -8.52
CA HIS A 216 17.21 1.46 -9.10
C HIS A 216 16.66 2.48 -8.09
N VAL A 217 16.69 2.19 -6.78
CA VAL A 217 16.26 3.13 -5.74
C VAL A 217 17.15 4.37 -5.70
N THR A 218 18.42 4.26 -6.12
CA THR A 218 19.35 5.40 -6.19
C THR A 218 19.28 6.19 -7.49
N THR A 219 18.65 5.64 -8.53
CA THR A 219 18.55 6.27 -9.85
C THR A 219 17.15 6.75 -10.18
N THR A 220 16.16 6.51 -9.32
CA THR A 220 14.76 6.88 -9.56
C THR A 220 14.50 8.36 -9.26
N GLY A 221 14.51 9.18 -10.32
CA GLY A 221 14.06 10.57 -10.28
C GLY A 221 14.88 11.47 -9.34
N SER A 222 14.28 12.57 -8.89
CA SER A 222 14.93 13.56 -8.01
C SER A 222 14.77 13.26 -6.51
N ALA A 223 14.03 12.22 -6.14
CA ALA A 223 13.76 11.89 -4.75
C ALA A 223 14.94 11.10 -4.15
N SER A 224 15.33 11.44 -2.93
CA SER A 224 16.40 10.69 -2.26
C SER A 224 15.96 9.26 -1.92
N PRO A 225 16.88 8.27 -1.93
CA PRO A 225 16.60 6.89 -1.50
C PRO A 225 15.96 6.82 -0.12
N ALA A 226 16.43 7.68 0.79
CA ALA A 226 15.88 7.85 2.13
C ALA A 226 14.39 8.20 2.09
N LEU A 227 13.99 9.17 1.27
CA LEU A 227 12.58 9.57 1.14
C LEU A 227 11.73 8.43 0.56
N LEU A 228 12.21 7.80 -0.52
CA LEU A 228 11.48 6.71 -1.21
C LEU A 228 11.27 5.49 -0.32
N THR A 229 12.20 5.19 0.59
CA THR A 229 12.17 3.97 1.42
C THR A 229 11.88 4.23 2.90
N ARG A 230 11.66 5.49 3.32
CA ARG A 230 11.42 5.88 4.72
C ARG A 230 10.33 5.03 5.40
N GLY A 231 9.24 4.76 4.68
CA GLY A 231 8.14 3.93 5.16
C GLY A 231 8.58 2.50 5.48
N LEU A 232 9.49 1.91 4.70
CA LEU A 232 10.07 0.59 4.99
C LEU A 232 11.07 0.67 6.13
N ILE A 233 11.99 1.63 6.06
CA ILE A 233 13.08 1.76 7.01
C ILE A 233 12.55 1.93 8.43
N THR A 234 11.48 2.71 8.61
CA THR A 234 10.86 2.96 9.93
C THR A 234 9.80 1.90 10.29
N TYR A 235 9.47 0.96 9.40
CA TYR A 235 8.37 0.01 9.58
C TYR A 235 8.50 -0.84 10.86
N PRO A 236 9.67 -1.44 11.16
CA PRO A 236 9.80 -2.28 12.36
C PRO A 236 9.53 -1.52 13.66
N GLU A 237 10.10 -0.32 13.81
CA GLU A 237 9.86 0.51 15.00
C GLU A 237 8.43 1.05 15.05
N THR A 238 7.83 1.35 13.91
CA THR A 238 6.42 1.79 13.84
C THR A 238 5.49 0.70 14.34
N VAL A 239 5.69 -0.56 13.92
CA VAL A 239 4.91 -1.70 14.39
C VAL A 239 5.14 -1.96 15.88
N ALA A 240 6.39 -1.91 16.34
CA ALA A 240 6.72 -2.10 17.75
C ALA A 240 6.05 -1.03 18.63
N LEU A 241 6.15 0.25 18.23
CA LEU A 241 5.50 1.37 18.94
C LEU A 241 3.99 1.21 18.94
N ALA A 242 3.36 0.97 17.79
CA ALA A 242 1.91 0.80 17.69
C ALA A 242 1.39 -0.32 18.60
N ARG A 243 2.12 -1.44 18.71
CA ARG A 243 1.78 -2.53 19.64
C ARG A 243 1.81 -2.09 21.10
N VAL A 244 2.80 -1.28 21.50
CA VAL A 244 2.82 -0.75 22.87
C VAL A 244 1.64 0.20 23.10
N LEU A 245 1.40 1.11 22.16
CA LEU A 245 0.32 2.09 22.24
C LEU A 245 -1.06 1.41 22.34
N THR A 246 -1.27 0.24 21.71
CA THR A 246 -2.53 -0.51 21.87
C THR A 246 -2.74 -1.09 23.26
N THR A 247 -1.65 -1.39 23.98
CA THR A 247 -1.67 -2.02 25.31
C THR A 247 -1.56 -1.03 26.47
N LEU A 248 -1.26 0.24 26.19
CA LEU A 248 -1.22 1.27 27.22
C LEU A 248 -2.63 1.45 27.81
N PRO A 249 -2.80 1.32 29.14
CA PRO A 249 -4.09 1.57 29.78
C PRO A 249 -4.55 3.00 29.49
N SER A 250 -5.83 3.18 29.20
CA SER A 250 -6.46 4.49 28.95
C SER A 250 -6.66 5.33 30.22
N GLY A 251 -6.09 4.92 31.37
CA GLY A 251 -6.43 5.44 32.70
C GLY A 251 -5.21 5.84 33.53
N HIS A 252 -5.49 6.62 34.58
CA HIS A 252 -4.62 7.47 35.41
C HIS A 252 -3.42 6.80 36.14
N HIS A 253 -3.05 5.55 35.83
CA HIS A 253 -2.10 4.75 36.62
C HIS A 253 -0.71 4.54 36.00
N HIS A 254 -0.38 5.24 34.90
CA HIS A 254 1.00 5.25 34.39
C HIS A 254 1.59 6.65 34.39
N THR A 255 2.68 6.82 35.12
CA THR A 255 3.57 7.97 34.96
C THR A 255 4.11 7.95 33.53
N THR A 256 4.22 9.11 32.89
CA THR A 256 4.83 9.24 31.55
C THR A 256 6.18 8.52 31.49
N ASN A 257 6.96 8.57 32.58
CA ASN A 257 8.22 7.85 32.72
C ASN A 257 8.06 6.32 32.62
N GLY A 258 7.07 5.72 33.29
CA GLY A 258 6.81 4.28 33.18
C GLY A 258 6.42 3.84 31.76
N ALA A 259 5.59 4.63 31.08
CA ALA A 259 5.26 4.39 29.67
C ALA A 259 6.49 4.50 28.76
N LEU A 260 7.34 5.50 28.97
CA LEU A 260 8.60 5.66 28.23
C LEU A 260 9.57 4.50 28.48
N THR A 261 9.68 4.00 29.71
CA THR A 261 10.50 2.81 30.02
C THR A 261 9.98 1.56 29.31
N LEU A 262 8.66 1.35 29.28
CA LEU A 262 8.06 0.24 28.54
C LEU A 262 8.33 0.35 27.03
N ILE A 263 8.18 1.54 26.47
CA ILE A 263 8.44 1.81 25.04
C ILE A 263 9.92 1.59 24.72
N ALA A 264 10.84 2.13 25.53
CA ALA A 264 12.28 1.93 25.37
C ALA A 264 12.62 0.43 25.32
N ARG A 265 12.10 -0.35 26.28
CA ARG A 265 12.31 -1.80 26.34
C ARG A 265 11.79 -2.51 25.08
N ARG A 266 10.61 -2.13 24.60
CA ARG A 266 9.97 -2.75 23.42
C ARG A 266 10.64 -2.36 22.10
N LEU A 267 11.25 -1.19 22.05
CA LEU A 267 12.12 -0.75 20.96
C LEU A 267 13.56 -1.23 21.12
N ALA A 268 13.88 -2.01 22.16
CA ALA A 268 15.24 -2.43 22.50
C ALA A 268 16.22 -1.24 22.59
N LEU A 269 15.80 -0.15 23.22
CA LEU A 269 16.60 1.02 23.51
C LEU A 269 17.03 0.99 24.97
N ALA A 270 18.29 1.34 25.25
CA ALA A 270 18.82 1.41 26.61
C ALA A 270 18.06 2.46 27.44
N HIS A 271 17.76 3.61 26.82
CA HIS A 271 16.93 4.65 27.39
C HIS A 271 16.19 5.39 26.27
N LEU A 272 15.06 6.01 26.63
CA LEU A 272 14.31 6.91 25.75
C LEU A 272 14.02 8.18 26.56
N ALA A 273 14.76 9.24 26.27
CA ALA A 273 14.63 10.54 26.93
C ALA A 273 14.12 11.61 25.93
N PRO A 274 12.84 11.55 25.55
CA PRO A 274 12.28 12.48 24.58
C PRO A 274 12.22 13.90 25.17
N SER A 275 12.55 14.90 24.35
CA SER A 275 12.42 16.30 24.71
C SER A 275 10.96 16.69 24.98
N ALA A 276 10.73 17.84 25.60
CA ALA A 276 9.37 18.31 25.93
C ALA A 276 8.43 18.34 24.71
N ASN A 277 8.97 18.70 23.55
CA ASN A 277 8.24 18.85 22.29
C ASN A 277 8.24 17.57 21.43
N ASP A 278 8.75 16.44 21.95
CA ASP A 278 8.71 15.18 21.23
C ASP A 278 7.25 14.70 21.09
N PRO A 279 6.82 14.27 19.89
CA PRO A 279 5.43 13.87 19.65
C PRO A 279 4.99 12.68 20.52
N LEU A 280 5.90 11.78 20.91
CA LEU A 280 5.58 10.70 21.85
C LEU A 280 5.29 11.26 23.23
N ARG A 281 6.12 12.20 23.72
CA ARG A 281 5.92 12.81 25.03
C ARG A 281 4.63 13.61 25.07
N VAL A 282 4.36 14.42 24.05
CA VAL A 282 3.10 15.16 23.88
C VAL A 282 1.91 14.20 23.88
N PHE A 283 1.96 13.11 23.10
CA PHE A 283 0.89 12.11 23.09
C PHE A 283 0.62 11.49 24.46
N LEU A 284 1.68 11.13 25.20
CA LEU A 284 1.57 10.51 26.52
C LEU A 284 1.09 11.47 27.62
N THR A 285 1.27 12.79 27.45
CA THR A 285 0.80 13.79 28.42
C THR A 285 -0.62 14.28 28.11
N HIS A 286 -1.00 14.40 26.84
CA HIS A 286 -2.30 14.95 26.44
C HIS A 286 -3.44 13.93 26.45
N THR A 287 -3.16 12.62 26.48
CA THR A 287 -4.17 11.56 26.60
C THR A 287 -4.72 11.39 28.04
N ARG A 288 -4.49 12.37 28.92
CA ARG A 288 -4.88 12.37 30.34
C ARG A 288 -6.07 13.28 30.67
N HIS A 289 -6.76 13.80 29.66
CA HIS A 289 -7.97 14.62 29.83
C HIS A 289 -9.19 13.91 29.27
#